data_AF-A0A7Y2F182-F1
#
_entry.id   AF-A0A7Y2F182-F1
#
_cell.length_a   1.000
_cell.length_b   1.000
_cell.length_c   1.000
_cell.angle_alpha   90.00
_cell.angle_beta   90.00
_cell.angle_gamma   90.00
#
_symmetry.space_group_name_H-M   'P 1'
#
loop_
_entity.id
_entity.type
_entity.pdbx_description
1 polymer ?
#
loop_
_entity_poly.entity_id
_entity_poly.type
_entity_poly.pdbx_seq_one_letter_code
_entity_poly.pdbx_strand_id
1 'polypeptide(L)'
;MKGIRAYNTEEAFAAIKHSAMQDRLGLRNYKKTGFIPVVEESESVSNTLEYAYDDWTIAIMAQEMGKMEDYHTFIKRAQSYKNLYNPKTGFMQGRFRNTWFGPFDPYEVNFNYTEANAWQYSLYVPQDISGLIQLMGGKDKFEKHLDELFTAEEKTSGRDQADITGLIGQYAHGNEPSHHMAYLYNFVQQPAKTQRLVRQILNELYSNTPEGISGNEDCGQMSAWYVFSSLGFYPVTPGSNQYIIGSPLFEKASINLENGNTFSIISNNNSENHPYIASATLNGQSLNRSYLFHDEIMDGGQLVLEMSNTPTSWASDASEVPHTEIEDDLIVLTPYLAQGKTAFKDVTEVKIESPQKEVTIYYRLDAGPFQKYTQPIKINSTCVLETYAEMNSEKSPTMATQFNKIDKDLSVELRSQYANEYSAGGQNALIDGIQGTKDFRTGAWQGYWGKDVIAEIDRGDSKLLKSISINFLQDQRSWIFYPKKVQIFVAGANKKFRLSKERSINAALKDDQTAIKTLHFNINKRNIQYIKVVAVNFGKLPTWHPGAPEGDAWTFIDEINIE
;
A
#
# COMPACT_ATOMS: atom_id res chain seq x y z
N MET A 1 -8.65 22.17 -16.61
CA MET A 1 -8.08 23.01 -15.52
C MET A 1 -7.12 24.09 -16.00
N LYS A 2 -6.11 23.81 -16.84
CA LYS A 2 -5.09 24.80 -17.28
C LYS A 2 -5.35 25.47 -18.65
N GLY A 3 -6.60 25.61 -19.08
CA GLY A 3 -6.93 26.24 -20.38
C GLY A 3 -6.55 25.47 -21.66
N ILE A 4 -5.80 24.36 -21.59
CA ILE A 4 -5.51 23.50 -22.75
C ILE A 4 -6.81 22.78 -23.17
N ARG A 5 -7.35 23.13 -24.34
CA ARG A 5 -8.68 22.69 -24.83
C ARG A 5 -8.67 22.23 -26.29
N ALA A 6 -7.50 22.06 -26.91
CA ALA A 6 -7.35 21.64 -28.31
C ALA A 6 -7.57 20.11 -28.49
N TYR A 7 -8.68 19.58 -27.96
CA TYR A 7 -9.11 18.18 -28.08
C TYR A 7 -10.62 18.05 -27.80
N ASN A 8 -11.22 16.91 -28.14
CA ASN A 8 -12.63 16.65 -27.84
C ASN A 8 -12.79 16.28 -26.35
N THR A 9 -13.29 17.22 -25.55
CA THR A 9 -13.45 17.06 -24.10
C THR A 9 -14.50 16.02 -23.72
N GLU A 10 -15.56 15.86 -24.51
CA GLU A 10 -16.60 14.85 -24.28
C GLU A 10 -16.08 13.43 -24.54
N GLU A 11 -15.34 13.22 -25.63
CA GLU A 11 -14.70 11.92 -25.90
C GLU A 11 -13.63 11.58 -24.87
N ALA A 12 -12.81 12.56 -24.47
CA ALA A 12 -11.82 12.38 -23.41
C ALA A 12 -12.48 11.99 -22.08
N PHE A 13 -13.52 12.71 -21.65
CA PHE A 13 -14.25 12.40 -20.43
C PHE A 13 -14.89 11.01 -20.48
N ALA A 14 -15.48 10.63 -21.62
CA ALA A 14 -16.05 9.30 -21.81
C ALA A 14 -14.98 8.19 -21.70
N ALA A 15 -13.79 8.39 -22.25
CA ALA A 15 -12.68 7.44 -22.16
C ALA A 15 -12.14 7.32 -20.72
N ILE A 16 -11.95 8.46 -20.03
CA ILE A 16 -11.51 8.51 -18.63
C ILE A 16 -12.51 7.76 -17.73
N LYS A 17 -13.80 8.10 -17.84
CA LYS A 17 -14.87 7.43 -17.09
C LYS A 17 -14.94 5.94 -17.42
N HIS A 18 -14.79 5.54 -18.69
CA HIS A 18 -14.76 4.14 -19.07
C HIS A 18 -13.64 3.39 -18.33
N SER A 19 -12.42 3.94 -18.30
CA SER A 19 -11.28 3.34 -17.60
C SER A 19 -11.55 3.14 -16.10
N ALA A 20 -12.01 4.19 -15.41
CA ALA A 20 -12.28 4.17 -13.98
C ALA A 20 -13.50 3.32 -13.54
N MET A 21 -14.28 2.83 -14.52
CA MET A 21 -15.48 2.02 -14.29
C MET A 21 -15.33 0.55 -14.70
N GLN A 22 -14.14 0.10 -15.11
CA GLN A 22 -13.87 -1.31 -15.40
C GLN A 22 -13.91 -2.18 -14.14
N ASP A 23 -13.91 -3.51 -14.31
CA ASP A 23 -13.96 -4.50 -13.22
C ASP A 23 -12.69 -5.37 -13.13
N ARG A 24 -11.57 -4.87 -13.68
CA ARG A 24 -10.24 -5.49 -13.63
C ARG A 24 -9.29 -4.67 -12.74
N LEU A 25 -8.12 -5.22 -12.41
CA LEU A 25 -7.09 -4.53 -11.62
C LEU A 25 -7.65 -4.02 -10.29
N GLY A 26 -8.33 -4.88 -9.54
CA GLY A 26 -8.99 -4.52 -8.28
C GLY A 26 -10.18 -3.54 -8.34
N LEU A 27 -10.49 -2.87 -9.47
CA LEU A 27 -11.52 -1.81 -9.55
C LEU A 27 -12.92 -2.28 -9.13
N ARG A 28 -13.27 -3.55 -9.38
CA ARG A 28 -14.55 -4.12 -8.94
C ARG A 28 -14.70 -4.04 -7.42
N ASN A 29 -13.64 -4.39 -6.69
CA ASN A 29 -13.64 -4.36 -5.23
C ASN A 29 -13.47 -2.93 -4.73
N TYR A 30 -12.57 -2.13 -5.32
CA TYR A 30 -12.42 -0.71 -5.01
C TYR A 30 -13.76 0.04 -5.02
N LYS A 31 -14.56 -0.07 -6.09
CA LYS A 31 -15.89 0.56 -6.20
C LYS A 31 -16.90 0.02 -5.17
N LYS A 32 -16.77 -1.23 -4.75
CA LYS A 32 -17.71 -1.90 -3.83
C LYS A 32 -17.39 -1.61 -2.37
N THR A 33 -16.12 -1.59 -1.99
CA THR A 33 -15.66 -1.56 -0.60
C THR A 33 -14.93 -0.27 -0.22
N GLY A 34 -14.62 0.60 -1.18
CA GLY A 34 -13.89 1.85 -0.96
C GLY A 34 -12.38 1.63 -0.72
N PHE A 35 -11.87 0.45 -1.06
CA PHE A 35 -10.46 0.05 -1.08
C PHE A 35 -10.35 -1.32 -1.76
N ILE A 36 -9.14 -1.70 -2.14
CA ILE A 36 -8.84 -3.03 -2.68
C ILE A 36 -8.38 -3.93 -1.52
N PRO A 37 -9.08 -5.04 -1.20
CA PRO A 37 -8.60 -5.99 -0.21
C PRO A 37 -7.36 -6.74 -0.72
N VAL A 38 -6.41 -7.04 0.17
CA VAL A 38 -5.17 -7.77 -0.15
C VAL A 38 -5.46 -9.14 -0.80
N VAL A 39 -6.56 -9.79 -0.42
CA VAL A 39 -6.94 -11.11 -0.95
C VAL A 39 -7.44 -11.08 -2.39
N GLU A 40 -7.70 -9.89 -2.94
CA GLU A 40 -8.33 -9.73 -4.25
C GLU A 40 -7.35 -9.31 -5.35
N GLU A 41 -6.32 -8.53 -5.02
CA GLU A 41 -5.35 -8.00 -5.98
C GLU A 41 -4.05 -7.62 -5.26
N SER A 42 -2.91 -7.81 -5.93
CA SER A 42 -1.64 -7.28 -5.45
C SER A 42 -1.61 -5.75 -5.51
N GLU A 43 -0.62 -5.14 -4.87
CA GLU A 43 -0.40 -3.70 -4.88
C GLU A 43 -1.66 -2.94 -4.40
N SER A 44 -2.37 -3.58 -3.45
CA SER A 44 -3.70 -3.15 -3.03
C SER A 44 -3.72 -1.76 -2.40
N VAL A 45 -2.65 -1.37 -1.69
CA VAL A 45 -2.54 -0.06 -1.06
C VAL A 45 -2.21 1.00 -2.09
N SER A 46 -1.14 0.81 -2.88
CA SER A 46 -0.74 1.75 -3.93
C SER A 46 -1.89 2.03 -4.91
N ASN A 47 -2.50 0.97 -5.47
CA ASN A 47 -3.64 1.11 -6.37
C ASN A 47 -4.83 1.85 -5.73
N THR A 48 -5.13 1.60 -4.45
CA THR A 48 -6.23 2.31 -3.77
C THR A 48 -5.94 3.80 -3.60
N LEU A 49 -4.69 4.15 -3.27
CA LEU A 49 -4.26 5.54 -3.08
C LEU A 49 -4.23 6.30 -4.41
N GLU A 50 -3.67 5.69 -5.46
CA GLU A 50 -3.62 6.26 -6.80
C GLU A 50 -5.01 6.39 -7.42
N TYR A 51 -5.86 5.37 -7.33
CA TYR A 51 -7.24 5.48 -7.83
C TYR A 51 -8.04 6.55 -7.09
N ALA A 52 -7.76 6.81 -5.82
CA ALA A 52 -8.40 7.90 -5.09
C ALA A 52 -7.95 9.28 -5.62
N TYR A 53 -6.67 9.45 -5.97
CA TYR A 53 -6.21 10.67 -6.63
C TYR A 53 -6.78 10.78 -8.06
N ASP A 54 -6.76 9.70 -8.83
CA ASP A 54 -7.31 9.67 -10.19
C ASP A 54 -8.80 10.05 -10.17
N ASP A 55 -9.60 9.44 -9.30
CA ASP A 55 -11.02 9.76 -9.16
C ASP A 55 -11.25 11.23 -8.79
N TRP A 56 -10.37 11.83 -7.98
CA TRP A 56 -10.43 13.28 -7.74
C TRP A 56 -10.24 14.07 -9.03
N THR A 57 -9.27 13.71 -9.89
CA THR A 57 -9.09 14.39 -11.18
C THR A 57 -10.32 14.26 -12.09
N ILE A 58 -11.01 13.11 -12.06
CA ILE A 58 -12.27 12.89 -12.79
C ILE A 58 -13.37 13.78 -12.23
N ALA A 59 -13.49 13.86 -10.90
CA ALA A 59 -14.47 14.72 -10.25
C ALA A 59 -14.26 16.19 -10.64
N ILE A 60 -13.04 16.69 -10.55
CA ILE A 60 -12.70 18.08 -10.92
C ILE A 60 -13.02 18.36 -12.41
N MET A 61 -12.73 17.42 -13.31
CA MET A 61 -13.11 17.55 -14.72
C MET A 61 -14.63 17.51 -14.91
N ALA A 62 -15.34 16.64 -14.19
CA ALA A 62 -16.80 16.54 -14.25
C ALA A 62 -17.47 17.83 -13.78
N GLN A 63 -16.97 18.44 -12.71
CA GLN A 63 -17.45 19.73 -12.18
C GLN A 63 -17.27 20.85 -13.21
N GLU A 64 -16.07 20.98 -13.79
CA GLU A 64 -15.76 21.96 -14.85
C GLU A 64 -16.68 21.80 -16.08
N MET A 65 -17.11 20.57 -16.37
CA MET A 65 -18.04 20.26 -17.47
C MET A 65 -19.53 20.32 -17.08
N GLY A 66 -19.86 20.65 -15.83
CA GLY A 66 -21.24 20.67 -15.33
C GLY A 66 -21.90 19.29 -15.16
N LYS A 67 -21.11 18.20 -15.14
CA LYS A 67 -21.58 16.81 -14.99
C LYS A 67 -21.66 16.41 -13.51
N MET A 68 -22.58 17.03 -12.78
CA MET A 68 -22.61 16.94 -11.31
C MET A 68 -22.87 15.54 -10.74
N GLU A 69 -23.63 14.67 -11.43
CA GLU A 69 -23.81 13.28 -10.98
C GLU A 69 -22.48 12.50 -10.95
N ASP A 70 -21.66 12.71 -11.98
CA ASP A 70 -20.32 12.13 -12.06
C ASP A 70 -19.40 12.75 -11.00
N TYR A 71 -19.45 14.07 -10.81
CA TYR A 71 -18.72 14.75 -9.74
C TYR A 71 -19.00 14.10 -8.38
N HIS A 72 -20.26 13.98 -7.97
CA HIS A 72 -20.63 13.39 -6.68
C HIS A 72 -20.20 11.93 -6.54
N THR A 73 -20.21 11.17 -7.64
CA THR A 73 -19.75 9.78 -7.66
C THR A 73 -18.24 9.70 -7.40
N PHE A 74 -17.46 10.49 -8.13
CA PHE A 74 -16.02 10.41 -8.11
C PHE A 74 -15.40 11.13 -6.90
N ILE A 75 -15.99 12.22 -6.41
CA ILE A 75 -15.49 12.91 -5.20
C ILE A 75 -15.69 12.08 -3.91
N LYS A 76 -16.74 11.23 -3.87
CA LYS A 76 -16.87 10.19 -2.82
C LYS A 76 -15.75 9.17 -2.90
N ARG A 77 -15.47 8.66 -4.11
CA ARG A 77 -14.40 7.65 -4.33
C ARG A 77 -13.01 8.23 -4.08
N ALA A 78 -12.79 9.51 -4.34
CA ALA A 78 -11.54 10.22 -4.09
C ALA A 78 -11.08 10.20 -2.62
N GLN A 79 -11.99 9.87 -1.70
CA GLN A 79 -11.72 9.74 -0.26
C GLN A 79 -11.40 8.29 0.17
N SER A 80 -11.35 7.34 -0.76
CA SER A 80 -11.11 5.91 -0.49
C SER A 80 -9.82 5.63 0.28
N TYR A 81 -8.81 6.50 0.14
CA TYR A 81 -7.56 6.44 0.90
C TYR A 81 -7.78 6.35 2.42
N LYS A 82 -8.85 6.99 2.94
CA LYS A 82 -9.17 7.03 4.38
C LYS A 82 -9.45 5.64 4.95
N ASN A 83 -9.87 4.67 4.13
CA ASN A 83 -10.14 3.29 4.56
C ASN A 83 -8.87 2.45 4.80
N LEU A 84 -7.70 2.92 4.36
CA LEU A 84 -6.43 2.20 4.53
C LEU A 84 -5.56 2.73 5.65
N TYR A 85 -5.91 3.86 6.28
CA TYR A 85 -5.13 4.38 7.39
C TYR A 85 -5.33 3.56 8.66
N ASN A 86 -4.27 2.90 9.12
CA ASN A 86 -4.29 2.19 10.40
C ASN A 86 -3.87 3.13 11.54
N PRO A 87 -4.79 3.56 12.42
CA PRO A 87 -4.48 4.51 13.49
C PRO A 87 -3.52 3.95 14.55
N LYS A 88 -3.30 2.63 14.59
CA LYS A 88 -2.35 2.01 15.54
C LYS A 88 -0.90 2.10 15.08
N THR A 89 -0.67 2.03 13.77
CA THR A 89 0.67 2.07 13.18
C THR A 89 1.02 3.46 12.66
N GLY A 90 0.01 4.24 12.28
CA GLY A 90 0.20 5.56 11.68
C GLY A 90 0.48 5.54 10.18
N PHE A 91 0.29 4.39 9.52
CA PHE A 91 0.57 4.19 8.10
C PHE A 91 -0.69 3.75 7.33
N MET A 92 -0.67 3.95 6.02
CA MET A 92 -1.56 3.25 5.09
C MET A 92 -1.16 1.78 5.07
N GLN A 93 -2.12 0.88 5.29
CA GLN A 93 -1.84 -0.55 5.47
C GLN A 93 -2.91 -1.40 4.79
N GLY A 94 -2.46 -2.48 4.14
CA GLY A 94 -3.34 -3.41 3.44
C GLY A 94 -4.45 -3.99 4.34
N ARG A 95 -5.64 -4.13 3.77
CA ARG A 95 -6.81 -4.73 4.44
C ARG A 95 -6.92 -6.20 4.06
N PHE A 96 -6.74 -7.10 5.02
CA PHE A 96 -6.82 -8.54 4.83
C PHE A 96 -7.99 -9.11 5.62
N ARG A 97 -9.05 -9.58 4.94
CA ARG A 97 -10.23 -10.19 5.58
C ARG A 97 -10.84 -9.31 6.69
N ASN A 98 -11.02 -8.02 6.40
CA ASN A 98 -11.56 -7.01 7.32
C ASN A 98 -10.72 -6.73 8.58
N THR A 99 -9.49 -7.26 8.65
CA THR A 99 -8.44 -6.83 9.57
C THR A 99 -7.30 -6.14 8.80
N TRP A 100 -6.29 -5.68 9.52
CA TRP A 100 -5.05 -5.15 8.95
C TRP A 100 -4.09 -6.29 8.59
N PHE A 101 -3.47 -6.22 7.42
CA PHE A 101 -2.46 -7.19 6.97
C PHE A 101 -1.25 -7.18 7.90
N GLY A 102 -0.79 -8.33 8.37
CA GLY A 102 0.35 -8.38 9.27
C GLY A 102 1.05 -9.73 9.37
N PRO A 103 2.15 -9.81 10.15
CA PRO A 103 2.67 -8.74 11.02
C PRO A 103 3.19 -7.53 10.23
N PHE A 104 3.05 -6.33 10.81
CA PHE A 104 3.38 -5.08 10.13
C PHE A 104 4.80 -4.63 10.43
N ASP A 105 5.57 -4.38 9.38
CA ASP A 105 6.87 -3.72 9.41
C ASP A 105 6.84 -2.60 8.35
N PRO A 106 6.99 -1.31 8.73
CA PRO A 106 6.91 -0.21 7.77
C PRO A 106 8.11 -0.18 6.80
N TYR A 107 9.20 -0.89 7.10
CA TYR A 107 10.37 -1.03 6.22
C TYR A 107 10.20 -2.14 5.17
N GLU A 108 9.16 -2.96 5.30
CA GLU A 108 8.97 -4.15 4.46
C GLU A 108 8.49 -3.78 3.06
N VAL A 109 9.29 -4.14 2.07
CA VAL A 109 8.89 -4.18 0.67
C VAL A 109 8.12 -5.49 0.44
N ASN A 110 6.82 -5.37 0.25
CA ASN A 110 5.90 -6.48 0.06
C ASN A 110 4.93 -6.20 -1.09
N PHE A 111 3.96 -7.10 -1.31
CA PHE A 111 3.02 -6.99 -2.42
C PHE A 111 1.83 -6.06 -2.16
N ASN A 112 1.86 -5.22 -1.14
CA ASN A 112 0.78 -4.25 -0.91
C ASN A 112 1.08 -2.88 -1.53
N TYR A 113 2.35 -2.59 -1.80
CA TYR A 113 2.83 -1.32 -2.36
C TYR A 113 3.61 -1.62 -3.64
N THR A 114 3.42 -0.79 -4.67
CA THR A 114 4.14 -0.93 -5.95
C THR A 114 5.54 -0.38 -5.79
N GLU A 115 6.55 -1.24 -5.88
CA GLU A 115 7.99 -0.88 -5.86
C GLU A 115 8.44 -0.10 -4.60
N ALA A 116 7.73 -0.25 -3.48
CA ALA A 116 7.90 0.60 -2.33
C ALA A 116 7.54 -0.10 -1.01
N ASN A 117 7.65 0.63 0.10
CA ASN A 117 7.16 0.21 1.42
C ASN A 117 6.13 1.20 2.00
N ALA A 118 5.74 1.00 3.26
CA ALA A 118 4.71 1.81 3.89
C ALA A 118 5.14 3.29 4.07
N TRP A 119 6.41 3.56 4.34
CA TRP A 119 6.94 4.93 4.45
C TRP A 119 6.74 5.71 3.14
N GLN A 120 7.00 5.04 2.03
CA GLN A 120 7.05 5.64 0.70
C GLN A 120 5.66 5.82 0.04
N TYR A 121 4.62 5.12 0.52
CA TYR A 121 3.26 5.30 -0.02
C TYR A 121 2.28 6.00 0.93
N SER A 122 2.52 6.00 2.24
CA SER A 122 1.51 6.50 3.19
C SER A 122 1.17 7.99 3.06
N LEU A 123 2.00 8.74 2.33
CA LEU A 123 1.85 10.17 2.08
C LEU A 123 1.26 10.48 0.69
N TYR A 124 0.91 9.48 -0.12
CA TYR A 124 0.34 9.68 -1.45
C TYR A 124 -1.17 9.98 -1.38
N VAL A 125 -1.50 11.19 -0.91
CA VAL A 125 -2.86 11.73 -0.89
C VAL A 125 -2.85 13.19 -1.38
N PRO A 126 -2.30 13.48 -2.58
CA PRO A 126 -2.12 14.85 -3.05
C PRO A 126 -3.45 15.62 -3.20
N GLN A 127 -4.55 14.92 -3.46
CA GLN A 127 -5.89 15.51 -3.61
C GLN A 127 -6.50 16.06 -2.31
N ASP A 128 -6.05 15.58 -1.14
CA ASP A 128 -6.67 15.88 0.16
C ASP A 128 -5.62 15.87 1.29
N ILE A 129 -4.56 16.66 1.12
CA ILE A 129 -3.45 16.73 2.09
C ILE A 129 -3.95 17.25 3.44
N SER A 130 -4.91 18.19 3.44
CA SER A 130 -5.56 18.65 4.67
C SER A 130 -6.29 17.50 5.38
N GLY A 131 -7.03 16.67 4.64
CA GLY A 131 -7.68 15.47 5.17
C GLY A 131 -6.69 14.43 5.70
N LEU A 132 -5.56 14.22 5.01
CA LEU A 132 -4.49 13.34 5.49
C LEU A 132 -3.88 13.85 6.81
N ILE A 133 -3.59 15.14 6.91
CA ILE A 133 -3.06 15.76 8.14
C ILE A 133 -4.04 15.54 9.30
N GLN A 134 -5.35 15.75 9.08
CA GLN A 134 -6.38 15.49 10.09
C GLN A 134 -6.44 14.01 10.49
N LEU A 135 -6.39 13.10 9.51
CA LEU A 135 -6.41 11.65 9.70
C LEU A 135 -5.21 11.18 10.54
N MET A 136 -4.04 11.76 10.31
CA MET A 136 -2.81 11.51 11.09
C MET A 136 -2.79 12.19 12.46
N GLY A 137 -3.82 12.99 12.78
CA GLY A 137 -4.04 13.59 14.08
C GLY A 137 -3.44 14.99 14.25
N GLY A 138 -3.28 15.73 13.15
CA GLY A 138 -2.93 17.16 13.13
C GLY A 138 -1.51 17.46 12.63
N LYS A 139 -1.23 18.75 12.42
CA LYS A 139 0.01 19.26 11.82
C LYS A 139 1.26 18.75 12.56
N ASP A 140 1.29 18.79 13.89
CA ASP A 140 2.45 18.35 14.69
C ASP A 140 2.79 16.88 14.49
N LYS A 141 1.77 16.00 14.42
CA LYS A 141 1.98 14.56 14.19
C LYS A 141 2.43 14.28 12.76
N PHE A 142 1.89 15.04 11.81
CA PHE A 142 2.28 14.94 10.41
C PHE A 142 3.73 15.41 10.20
N GLU A 143 4.12 16.56 10.77
CA GLU A 143 5.50 17.05 10.77
C GLU A 143 6.45 16.02 11.38
N LYS A 144 6.08 15.44 12.52
CA LYS A 144 6.90 14.40 13.17
C LYS A 144 7.05 13.17 12.28
N HIS A 145 5.99 12.74 11.59
CA HIS A 145 6.07 11.62 10.66
C HIS A 145 7.01 11.91 9.49
N LEU A 146 6.99 13.14 8.94
CA LEU A 146 7.96 13.55 7.92
C LEU A 146 9.39 13.58 8.48
N ASP A 147 9.59 14.10 9.69
CA ASP A 147 10.92 14.08 10.32
C ASP A 147 11.45 12.65 10.50
N GLU A 148 10.58 11.73 10.94
CA GLU A 148 10.92 10.31 11.06
C GLU A 148 11.21 9.66 9.69
N LEU A 149 10.48 10.00 8.63
CA LEU A 149 10.75 9.54 7.25
C LEU A 149 12.19 9.89 6.83
N PHE A 150 12.59 11.15 6.97
CA PHE A 150 13.91 11.63 6.51
C PHE A 150 15.08 11.27 7.47
N THR A 151 14.80 10.69 8.63
CA THR A 151 15.82 10.30 9.64
C THR A 151 15.83 8.82 9.99
N ALA A 152 14.88 8.04 9.47
CA ALA A 152 14.82 6.59 9.61
C ALA A 152 16.06 5.89 9.04
N GLU A 153 16.27 4.62 9.37
CA GLU A 153 17.42 3.87 8.83
C GLU A 153 17.29 3.68 7.31
N GLU A 154 18.37 3.88 6.55
CA GLU A 154 18.43 3.69 5.09
C GLU A 154 18.54 2.22 4.71
N LYS A 155 17.55 1.43 5.11
CA LYS A 155 17.46 0.00 4.80
C LYS A 155 16.02 -0.40 4.51
N THR A 156 15.84 -1.43 3.72
CA THR A 156 14.55 -2.09 3.53
C THR A 156 14.58 -3.48 4.16
N SER A 157 13.40 -4.04 4.41
CA SER A 157 13.22 -5.45 4.75
C SER A 157 12.28 -6.10 3.72
N GLY A 158 12.11 -7.42 3.78
CA GLY A 158 11.27 -8.15 2.82
C GLY A 158 11.98 -8.38 1.49
N ARG A 159 11.34 -8.01 0.38
CA ARG A 159 11.87 -8.23 -0.97
C ARG A 159 12.92 -7.20 -1.35
N ASP A 160 13.97 -7.66 -2.04
CA ASP A 160 14.89 -6.74 -2.71
C ASP A 160 14.19 -6.12 -3.93
N GLN A 161 14.14 -4.79 -3.98
CA GLN A 161 13.62 -4.00 -5.10
C GLN A 161 14.72 -3.08 -5.61
N ALA A 162 15.07 -3.21 -6.88
CA ALA A 162 16.20 -2.49 -7.48
C ALA A 162 15.94 -0.98 -7.60
N ASP A 163 14.67 -0.58 -7.68
CA ASP A 163 14.26 0.81 -7.92
C ASP A 163 14.19 1.65 -6.64
N ILE A 164 14.36 1.05 -5.45
CA ILE A 164 14.43 1.79 -4.18
C ILE A 164 15.88 2.27 -3.97
N THR A 165 16.18 3.43 -4.55
CA THR A 165 17.51 4.04 -4.54
C THR A 165 17.43 5.54 -4.19
N GLY A 166 18.59 6.19 -3.99
CA GLY A 166 18.64 7.61 -3.62
C GLY A 166 18.02 7.88 -2.24
N LEU A 167 18.37 7.07 -1.24
CA LEU A 167 17.77 7.14 0.09
C LEU A 167 18.25 8.37 0.89
N ILE A 168 17.31 9.05 1.54
CA ILE A 168 17.56 9.97 2.66
C ILE A 168 16.64 9.52 3.79
N GLY A 169 17.17 8.68 4.67
CA GLY A 169 16.34 7.84 5.55
C GLY A 169 15.47 6.86 4.76
N GLN A 170 14.15 6.99 4.84
CA GLN A 170 13.19 6.17 4.07
C GLN A 170 12.59 6.89 2.85
N TYR A 171 12.91 8.17 2.65
CA TYR A 171 12.65 8.85 1.39
C TYR A 171 13.52 8.22 0.29
N ALA A 172 12.93 7.76 -0.81
CA ALA A 172 13.65 7.15 -1.93
C ALA A 172 13.50 8.02 -3.18
N HIS A 173 14.52 8.82 -3.51
CA HIS A 173 14.43 9.74 -4.64
C HIS A 173 14.45 9.06 -6.00
N GLY A 174 15.03 7.86 -6.09
CA GLY A 174 15.05 7.10 -7.33
C GLY A 174 13.71 6.50 -7.73
N ASN A 175 12.64 6.76 -6.96
CA ASN A 175 11.32 6.20 -7.16
C ASN A 175 10.21 7.25 -6.95
N GLU A 176 9.22 7.28 -7.85
CA GLU A 176 8.21 8.33 -7.99
C GLU A 176 7.31 8.58 -6.77
N PRO A 177 6.88 7.57 -5.98
CA PRO A 177 5.99 7.79 -4.83
C PRO A 177 6.56 8.78 -3.80
N SER A 178 7.88 8.97 -3.77
CA SER A 178 8.56 9.90 -2.86
C SER A 178 8.61 11.34 -3.37
N HIS A 179 8.44 11.60 -4.66
CA HIS A 179 8.86 12.85 -5.31
C HIS A 179 8.23 14.12 -4.71
N HIS A 180 7.02 14.05 -4.16
CA HIS A 180 6.33 15.19 -3.55
C HIS A 180 6.64 15.39 -2.06
N MET A 181 7.20 14.39 -1.36
CA MET A 181 7.19 14.34 0.11
C MET A 181 7.96 15.48 0.79
N ALA A 182 9.09 15.92 0.21
CA ALA A 182 9.87 17.03 0.75
C ALA A 182 9.06 18.34 0.77
N TYR A 183 8.10 18.51 -0.13
CA TYR A 183 7.24 19.68 -0.23
C TYR A 183 6.10 19.68 0.81
N LEU A 184 5.81 18.54 1.46
CA LEU A 184 4.69 18.41 2.39
C LEU A 184 4.89 19.23 3.68
N TYR A 185 6.13 19.60 4.03
CA TYR A 185 6.38 20.50 5.16
C TYR A 185 5.74 21.90 4.99
N ASN A 186 5.50 22.34 3.75
CA ASN A 186 4.79 23.60 3.50
C ASN A 186 3.35 23.58 4.06
N PHE A 187 2.66 22.43 3.99
CA PHE A 187 1.28 22.27 4.46
C PHE A 187 1.17 22.29 6.00
N VAL A 188 2.30 22.16 6.70
CA VAL A 188 2.38 22.17 8.17
C VAL A 188 3.16 23.37 8.73
N GLN A 189 3.28 24.47 7.96
CA GLN A 189 3.95 25.73 8.37
C GLN A 189 5.48 25.62 8.56
N GLN A 190 6.11 24.62 7.95
CA GLN A 190 7.55 24.36 8.06
C GLN A 190 8.31 24.49 6.72
N PRO A 191 8.10 25.55 5.92
CA PRO A 191 8.70 25.68 4.59
C PRO A 191 10.24 25.64 4.60
N ALA A 192 10.88 26.07 5.69
CA ALA A 192 12.33 25.98 5.86
C ALA A 192 12.85 24.53 5.80
N LYS A 193 12.07 23.54 6.26
CA LYS A 193 12.42 22.12 6.14
C LYS A 193 12.36 21.65 4.68
N THR A 194 11.33 22.05 3.92
CA THR A 194 11.27 21.81 2.47
C THR A 194 12.48 22.42 1.77
N GLN A 195 12.78 23.69 2.02
CA GLN A 195 13.90 24.41 1.40
C GLN A 195 15.23 23.65 1.58
N ARG A 196 15.53 23.23 2.81
CA ARG A 196 16.73 22.45 3.12
C ARG A 196 16.76 21.10 2.39
N LEU A 197 15.67 20.33 2.45
CA LEU A 197 15.62 18.98 1.87
C LEU A 197 15.66 19.00 0.34
N VAL A 198 14.92 19.91 -0.30
CA VAL A 198 14.96 20.07 -1.76
C VAL A 198 16.36 20.43 -2.24
N ARG A 199 17.06 21.33 -1.53
CA ARG A 199 18.45 21.68 -1.84
C ARG A 199 19.41 20.52 -1.63
N GLN A 200 19.22 19.72 -0.59
CA GLN A 200 19.98 18.51 -0.36
C GLN A 200 19.80 17.51 -1.51
N ILE A 201 18.56 17.20 -1.87
CA ILE A 201 18.23 16.27 -2.96
C ILE A 201 18.84 16.72 -4.29
N LEU A 202 18.67 17.99 -4.66
CA LEU A 202 19.23 18.55 -5.90
C LEU A 202 20.76 18.44 -5.97
N ASN A 203 21.45 18.62 -4.83
CA ASN A 203 22.91 18.63 -4.77
C ASN A 203 23.52 17.23 -4.62
N GLU A 204 22.85 16.31 -3.94
CA GLU A 204 23.40 14.99 -3.59
C GLU A 204 22.98 13.89 -4.57
N LEU A 205 21.79 14.01 -5.18
CA LEU A 205 21.17 12.94 -5.97
C LEU A 205 21.11 13.22 -7.48
N TYR A 206 21.71 14.33 -7.90
CA TYR A 206 21.91 14.68 -9.31
C TYR A 206 23.33 15.13 -9.59
N SER A 207 23.88 14.71 -10.73
CA SER A 207 25.12 15.25 -11.27
C SER A 207 25.14 15.18 -12.80
N ASN A 208 26.15 15.79 -13.42
CA ASN A 208 26.34 15.76 -14.87
C ASN A 208 27.26 14.59 -15.33
N THR A 209 27.44 13.56 -14.52
CA THR A 209 28.19 12.35 -14.88
C THR A 209 27.24 11.28 -15.46
N PRO A 210 27.77 10.23 -16.12
CA PRO A 210 26.93 9.13 -16.62
C PRO A 210 26.07 8.45 -15.55
N GLU A 211 26.53 8.40 -14.29
CA GLU A 211 25.82 7.87 -13.13
C GLU A 211 25.01 8.95 -12.37
N GLY A 212 24.79 10.10 -12.99
CA GLY A 212 24.30 11.32 -12.33
C GLY A 212 22.82 11.35 -11.97
N ILE A 213 22.08 10.25 -12.06
CA ILE A 213 20.70 10.13 -11.61
C ILE A 213 20.57 8.98 -10.62
N SER A 214 19.81 9.19 -9.56
CA SER A 214 19.73 8.23 -8.46
C SER A 214 18.85 7.01 -8.71
N GLY A 215 18.14 6.93 -9.84
CA GLY A 215 17.22 5.84 -10.22
C GLY A 215 17.00 5.79 -11.73
N ASN A 216 15.95 5.10 -12.18
CA ASN A 216 15.55 5.13 -13.58
C ASN A 216 15.12 6.56 -13.98
N GLU A 217 15.27 6.93 -15.26
CA GLU A 217 14.96 8.29 -15.72
C GLU A 217 13.44 8.50 -15.90
N ASP A 218 12.71 7.41 -16.12
CA ASP A 218 11.26 7.31 -16.27
C ASP A 218 10.66 8.31 -17.25
N CYS A 219 11.23 8.28 -18.46
CA CYS A 219 10.70 8.98 -19.64
C CYS A 219 10.57 10.50 -19.45
N GLY A 220 11.45 11.10 -18.66
CA GLY A 220 11.46 12.53 -18.35
C GLY A 220 11.06 12.88 -16.93
N GLN A 221 10.54 11.94 -16.13
CA GLN A 221 9.98 12.23 -14.80
C GLN A 221 11.05 12.74 -13.82
N MET A 222 12.19 12.05 -13.70
CA MET A 222 13.31 12.49 -12.85
C MET A 222 13.86 13.84 -13.29
N SER A 223 14.06 13.99 -14.61
CA SER A 223 14.53 15.23 -15.21
C SER A 223 13.56 16.40 -14.97
N ALA A 224 12.26 16.16 -15.08
CA ALA A 224 11.22 17.16 -14.83
C ALA A 224 11.18 17.57 -13.35
N TRP A 225 11.37 16.62 -12.42
CA TRP A 225 11.52 16.94 -11.00
C TRP A 225 12.71 17.88 -10.79
N TYR A 226 13.88 17.54 -11.33
CA TYR A 226 15.07 18.39 -11.24
C TYR A 226 14.82 19.80 -11.80
N VAL A 227 14.18 19.91 -12.97
CA VAL A 227 13.88 21.20 -13.61
C VAL A 227 12.96 22.05 -12.73
N PHE A 228 11.82 21.51 -12.29
CA PHE A 228 10.88 22.24 -11.41
C PHE A 228 11.53 22.65 -10.09
N SER A 229 12.16 21.70 -9.41
CA SER A 229 12.81 21.93 -8.12
C SER A 229 13.95 22.96 -8.23
N SER A 230 14.73 22.93 -9.31
CA SER A 230 15.80 23.92 -9.56
C SER A 230 15.28 25.33 -9.84
N LEU A 231 14.09 25.45 -10.45
CA LEU A 231 13.38 26.73 -10.60
C LEU A 231 12.82 27.24 -9.26
N GLY A 232 12.69 26.36 -8.27
CA GLY A 232 12.27 26.70 -6.91
C GLY A 232 10.81 26.39 -6.58
N PHE A 233 10.08 25.63 -7.40
CA PHE A 233 8.70 25.23 -7.11
C PHE A 233 8.31 23.91 -7.80
N TYR A 234 7.34 23.17 -7.24
CA TYR A 234 6.93 21.84 -7.73
C TYR A 234 5.41 21.62 -7.70
N PRO A 235 4.81 21.00 -8.74
CA PRO A 235 3.38 20.70 -8.77
C PRO A 235 3.04 19.44 -7.95
N VAL A 236 2.93 19.58 -6.62
CA VAL A 236 2.60 18.46 -5.70
C VAL A 236 1.29 17.76 -6.06
N THR A 237 0.28 18.52 -6.49
CA THR A 237 -1.05 18.00 -6.83
C THR A 237 -1.43 18.45 -8.23
N PRO A 238 -1.00 17.73 -9.29
CA PRO A 238 -1.46 18.03 -10.64
C PRO A 238 -2.99 18.04 -10.70
N GLY A 239 -3.57 19.06 -11.36
CA GLY A 239 -5.02 19.32 -11.33
C GLY A 239 -5.46 20.44 -10.39
N SER A 240 -4.70 20.74 -9.32
CA SER A 240 -5.00 21.82 -8.37
C SER A 240 -4.68 23.23 -8.88
N ASN A 241 -3.93 23.34 -9.98
CA ASN A 241 -3.34 24.57 -10.49
C ASN A 241 -2.40 25.29 -9.48
N GLN A 242 -1.90 24.62 -8.45
CA GLN A 242 -0.91 25.14 -7.52
C GLN A 242 0.49 24.55 -7.75
N TYR A 243 1.52 25.35 -7.45
CA TYR A 243 2.92 24.96 -7.44
C TYR A 243 3.53 25.33 -6.09
N ILE A 244 4.05 24.35 -5.35
CA ILE A 244 4.56 24.53 -4.00
C ILE A 244 6.02 24.99 -4.06
N ILE A 245 6.33 26.10 -3.39
CA ILE A 245 7.67 26.70 -3.39
C ILE A 245 8.62 25.84 -2.55
N GLY A 246 9.78 25.53 -3.13
CA GLY A 246 10.90 24.87 -2.48
C GLY A 246 12.03 25.87 -2.23
N SER A 247 13.22 25.57 -2.77
CA SER A 247 14.33 26.52 -2.82
C SER A 247 15.01 26.44 -4.19
N PRO A 248 15.20 27.58 -4.88
CA PRO A 248 15.83 27.62 -6.21
C PRO A 248 17.32 27.25 -6.14
N LEU A 249 17.83 26.73 -7.26
CA LEU A 249 19.26 26.40 -7.43
C LEU A 249 20.05 27.55 -8.07
N PHE A 250 19.40 28.36 -8.92
CA PHE A 250 20.05 29.43 -9.69
C PHE A 250 19.77 30.81 -9.11
N GLU A 251 20.71 31.75 -9.31
CA GLU A 251 20.51 33.18 -8.98
C GLU A 251 19.41 33.81 -9.85
N LYS A 252 19.28 33.37 -11.10
CA LYS A 252 18.22 33.80 -12.00
C LYS A 252 17.83 32.68 -12.96
N ALA A 253 16.53 32.49 -13.13
CA ALA A 253 15.96 31.64 -14.16
C ALA A 253 14.78 32.35 -14.84
N SER A 254 14.51 32.03 -16.10
CA SER A 254 13.37 32.59 -16.85
C SER A 254 12.70 31.51 -17.68
N ILE A 255 11.37 31.48 -17.63
CA ILE A 255 10.50 30.59 -18.40
C ILE A 255 9.87 31.43 -19.52
N ASN A 256 10.13 31.06 -20.77
CA ASN A 256 9.45 31.66 -21.91
C ASN A 256 8.16 30.88 -22.17
N LEU A 257 7.02 31.54 -22.02
CA LEU A 257 5.71 30.91 -22.05
C LEU A 257 5.14 30.94 -23.47
N GLU A 258 4.27 29.97 -23.80
CA GLU A 258 3.68 29.86 -25.14
C GLU A 258 2.78 31.05 -25.51
N ASN A 259 2.24 31.77 -24.53
CA ASN A 259 1.46 32.99 -24.75
C ASN A 259 2.33 34.23 -25.05
N GLY A 260 3.66 34.07 -25.11
CA GLY A 260 4.62 35.14 -25.37
C GLY A 260 5.09 35.90 -24.12
N ASN A 261 4.52 35.60 -22.95
CA ASN A 261 4.99 36.16 -21.68
C ASN A 261 6.30 35.48 -21.22
N THR A 262 7.00 36.14 -20.31
CA THR A 262 8.14 35.56 -19.61
C THR A 262 7.90 35.64 -18.12
N PHE A 263 8.07 34.51 -17.41
CA PHE A 263 8.08 34.47 -15.96
C PHE A 263 9.51 34.27 -15.47
N SER A 264 10.02 35.20 -14.66
CA SER A 264 11.39 35.16 -14.15
C SER A 264 11.43 34.90 -12.65
N ILE A 265 12.37 34.06 -12.22
CA ILE A 265 12.69 33.80 -10.82
C ILE A 265 14.05 34.43 -10.55
N ILE A 266 14.12 35.35 -9.60
CA ILE A 266 15.34 36.06 -9.19
C ILE A 266 15.59 35.71 -7.72
N SER A 267 16.73 35.09 -7.44
CA SER A 267 17.09 34.57 -6.12
C SER A 267 18.31 35.33 -5.61
N ASN A 268 18.07 36.47 -4.96
CA ASN A 268 19.12 37.34 -4.44
C ASN A 268 19.87 36.64 -3.30
N ASN A 269 21.20 36.72 -3.31
CA ASN A 269 22.11 36.03 -2.38
C ASN A 269 22.02 34.49 -2.42
N ASN A 270 21.51 33.90 -3.50
CA ASN A 270 21.48 32.45 -3.63
C ASN A 270 22.90 31.88 -3.70
N SER A 271 23.16 30.85 -2.90
CA SER A 271 24.43 30.11 -2.93
C SER A 271 24.23 28.75 -2.26
N GLU A 272 25.27 27.91 -2.32
CA GLU A 272 25.29 26.61 -1.66
C GLU A 272 24.92 26.70 -0.16
N ASN A 273 25.40 27.75 0.52
CA ASN A 273 25.18 27.98 1.95
C ASN A 273 23.93 28.82 2.28
N HIS A 274 23.15 29.25 1.28
CA HIS A 274 21.93 30.06 1.48
C HIS A 274 20.69 29.35 0.93
N PRO A 275 20.26 28.22 1.52
CA PRO A 275 19.11 27.46 1.03
C PRO A 275 17.76 28.05 1.45
N TYR A 276 17.72 28.99 2.41
CA TYR A 276 16.46 29.44 2.99
C TYR A 276 15.95 30.71 2.30
N ILE A 277 14.63 30.90 2.28
CA ILE A 277 14.00 32.14 1.79
C ILE A 277 13.72 33.03 3.00
N ALA A 278 14.16 34.29 2.99
CA ALA A 278 13.89 35.30 4.00
C ALA A 278 12.64 36.14 3.69
N SER A 279 12.41 36.43 2.40
CA SER A 279 11.22 37.11 1.93
C SER A 279 11.02 36.86 0.45
N ALA A 280 9.77 36.98 -0.03
CA ALA A 280 9.43 36.87 -1.43
C ALA A 280 8.56 38.05 -1.88
N THR A 281 8.71 38.46 -3.14
CA THR A 281 7.75 39.32 -3.83
C THR A 281 7.35 38.71 -5.16
N LEU A 282 6.07 38.84 -5.51
CA LEU A 282 5.55 38.48 -6.82
C LEU A 282 5.08 39.77 -7.49
N ASN A 283 5.71 40.12 -8.61
CA ASN A 283 5.43 41.36 -9.35
C ASN A 283 5.48 42.63 -8.48
N GLY A 284 6.42 42.66 -7.52
CA GLY A 284 6.63 43.77 -6.59
C GLY A 284 5.70 43.79 -5.37
N GLN A 285 4.73 42.86 -5.28
CA GLN A 285 3.87 42.70 -4.12
C GLN A 285 4.46 41.65 -3.18
N SER A 286 4.35 41.87 -1.86
CA SER A 286 4.79 40.88 -0.86
C SER A 286 4.04 39.56 -1.04
N LEU A 287 4.80 38.46 -1.11
CA LEU A 287 4.27 37.11 -1.19
C LEU A 287 4.62 36.38 0.12
N ASN A 288 3.61 36.15 0.96
CA ASN A 288 3.78 35.54 2.28
C ASN A 288 3.32 34.07 2.33
N ARG A 289 2.95 33.49 1.19
CA ARG A 289 2.59 32.07 1.02
C ARG A 289 3.68 31.29 0.31
N SER A 290 3.72 29.98 0.58
CA SER A 290 4.70 29.04 0.01
C SER A 290 4.20 28.32 -1.24
N TYR A 291 3.35 28.97 -2.05
CA TYR A 291 2.86 28.43 -3.31
C TYR A 291 2.55 29.52 -4.32
N LEU A 292 2.52 29.14 -5.60
CA LEU A 292 2.11 29.97 -6.75
C LEU A 292 0.89 29.34 -7.41
N PHE A 293 0.00 30.15 -7.95
CA PHE A 293 -1.05 29.70 -8.85
C PHE A 293 -0.55 29.63 -10.28
N HIS A 294 -1.14 28.73 -11.08
CA HIS A 294 -0.81 28.58 -12.48
C HIS A 294 -0.98 29.89 -13.27
N ASP A 295 -2.07 30.63 -13.04
CA ASP A 295 -2.36 31.86 -13.76
C ASP A 295 -1.34 32.96 -13.45
N GLU A 296 -0.79 33.00 -12.23
CA GLU A 296 0.27 33.96 -11.86
C GLU A 296 1.57 33.70 -12.60
N ILE A 297 1.87 32.43 -12.91
CA ILE A 297 3.00 32.07 -13.77
C ILE A 297 2.67 32.47 -15.21
N MET A 298 1.46 32.15 -15.70
CA MET A 298 1.04 32.40 -17.09
C MET A 298 0.95 33.90 -17.42
N ASP A 299 0.62 34.74 -16.46
CA ASP A 299 0.64 36.21 -16.58
C ASP A 299 2.06 36.78 -16.74
N GLY A 300 3.08 35.98 -16.44
CA GLY A 300 4.49 36.37 -16.51
C GLY A 300 4.91 37.32 -15.39
N GLY A 301 6.00 38.05 -15.63
CA GLY A 301 6.59 38.96 -14.66
C GLY A 301 7.70 38.32 -13.84
N GLN A 302 7.79 38.61 -12.55
CA GLN A 302 8.91 38.20 -11.70
C GLN A 302 8.50 37.75 -10.29
N LEU A 303 9.05 36.61 -9.88
CA LEU A 303 9.19 36.19 -8.49
C LEU A 303 10.60 36.57 -8.01
N VAL A 304 10.70 37.42 -6.99
CA VAL A 304 11.96 37.80 -6.36
C VAL A 304 12.04 37.20 -4.98
N LEU A 305 13.08 36.42 -4.72
CA LEU A 305 13.35 35.71 -3.47
C LEU A 305 14.63 36.30 -2.86
N GLU A 306 14.57 36.71 -1.61
CA GLU A 306 15.74 37.06 -0.81
C GLU A 306 16.21 35.83 -0.05
N MET A 307 17.38 35.31 -0.36
CA MET A 307 17.90 34.07 0.23
C MET A 307 18.65 34.33 1.55
N SER A 308 18.69 33.33 2.43
CA SER A 308 19.29 33.36 3.76
C SER A 308 20.05 32.07 4.05
N ASN A 309 21.12 32.18 4.85
CA ASN A 309 21.90 31.05 5.35
C ASN A 309 21.34 30.42 6.64
N THR A 310 20.33 31.05 7.25
CA THR A 310 19.61 30.51 8.40
C THR A 310 18.11 30.43 8.12
N PRO A 311 17.39 29.45 8.71
CA PRO A 311 15.94 29.36 8.60
C PRO A 311 15.25 30.66 9.03
N THR A 312 14.19 31.04 8.31
CA THR A 312 13.37 32.22 8.63
C THR A 312 11.91 31.81 8.86
N SER A 313 11.07 32.77 9.26
CA SER A 313 9.62 32.57 9.44
C SER A 313 8.79 32.91 8.19
N TRP A 314 9.43 33.08 7.02
CA TRP A 314 8.70 33.32 5.77
C TRP A 314 7.76 32.15 5.46
N ALA A 315 6.51 32.48 5.12
CA ALA A 315 5.45 31.51 4.80
C ALA A 315 5.15 30.44 5.87
N SER A 316 5.32 30.81 7.15
CA SER A 316 4.96 29.96 8.30
C SER A 316 3.63 30.35 8.97
N ASP A 317 2.89 31.33 8.45
CA ASP A 317 1.58 31.68 8.99
C ASP A 317 0.54 30.60 8.62
N ALA A 318 -0.33 30.25 9.57
CA ALA A 318 -1.36 29.23 9.38
C ALA A 318 -2.32 29.55 8.24
N SER A 319 -2.55 30.83 7.95
CA SER A 319 -3.45 31.32 6.88
C SER A 319 -2.81 31.33 5.49
N GLU A 320 -1.50 31.09 5.40
CA GLU A 320 -0.71 31.20 4.16
C GLU A 320 -0.19 29.83 3.66
N VAL A 321 -0.59 28.73 4.31
CA VAL A 321 -0.21 27.37 3.86
C VAL A 321 -0.97 26.96 2.60
N PRO A 322 -0.40 26.12 1.73
CA PRO A 322 -1.15 25.49 0.66
C PRO A 322 -2.23 24.56 1.22
N HIS A 323 -3.32 24.43 0.47
CA HIS A 323 -4.46 23.58 0.83
C HIS A 323 -4.91 22.75 -0.36
N THR A 324 -5.02 21.45 -0.15
CA THR A 324 -5.82 20.55 -0.99
C THR A 324 -6.73 19.77 -0.05
N GLU A 325 -8.04 19.89 -0.28
CA GLU A 325 -9.04 19.29 0.60
C GLU A 325 -10.31 18.89 -0.14
N ILE A 326 -10.98 17.88 0.40
CA ILE A 326 -12.31 17.44 -0.06
C ILE A 326 -13.29 17.75 1.06
N GLU A 327 -14.17 18.72 0.83
CA GLU A 327 -15.21 19.15 1.78
C GLU A 327 -16.59 18.54 1.45
N ASP A 328 -16.80 18.20 0.19
CA ASP A 328 -18.08 17.71 -0.33
C ASP A 328 -18.21 16.18 -0.17
N ASP A 329 -19.44 15.72 0.05
CA ASP A 329 -19.81 14.30 0.05
C ASP A 329 -18.92 13.40 0.95
N LEU A 330 -18.63 13.87 2.16
CA LEU A 330 -17.75 13.15 3.10
C LEU A 330 -18.23 11.71 3.36
N ILE A 331 -17.33 10.75 3.15
CA ILE A 331 -17.65 9.32 3.32
C ILE A 331 -17.66 8.91 4.80
N VAL A 332 -18.44 7.87 5.11
CA VAL A 332 -18.35 7.14 6.38
C VAL A 332 -17.35 5.99 6.23
N LEU A 333 -16.33 5.96 7.08
CA LEU A 333 -15.24 4.99 6.97
C LEU A 333 -15.69 3.58 7.35
N THR A 334 -15.17 2.59 6.63
CA THR A 334 -15.49 1.19 6.89
C THR A 334 -14.96 0.73 8.26
N PRO A 335 -15.77 0.05 9.08
CA PRO A 335 -15.30 -0.50 10.34
C PRO A 335 -14.37 -1.71 10.10
N TYR A 336 -13.53 -2.02 11.08
CA TYR A 336 -12.60 -3.14 11.02
C TYR A 336 -12.63 -4.03 12.26
N LEU A 337 -12.16 -5.27 12.09
CA LEU A 337 -11.97 -6.21 13.18
C LEU A 337 -10.65 -5.88 13.92
N ALA A 338 -10.76 -5.23 15.07
CA ALA A 338 -9.62 -4.90 15.94
C ALA A 338 -9.11 -6.10 16.74
N GLN A 339 -9.97 -7.09 16.96
CA GLN A 339 -9.69 -8.36 17.62
C GLN A 339 -10.65 -9.42 17.07
N GLY A 340 -10.24 -10.68 17.12
CA GLY A 340 -11.04 -11.84 16.70
C GLY A 340 -10.27 -12.64 15.66
N LYS A 341 -10.15 -13.95 15.87
CA LYS A 341 -9.51 -14.83 14.90
C LYS A 341 -10.60 -15.37 13.98
N THR A 342 -10.45 -15.15 12.67
CA THR A 342 -11.40 -15.67 11.68
C THR A 342 -11.42 -17.20 11.69
N ALA A 343 -10.32 -17.87 12.04
CA ALA A 343 -10.30 -19.28 12.38
C ALA A 343 -10.13 -19.49 13.89
N PHE A 344 -11.07 -20.21 14.53
CA PHE A 344 -11.11 -20.36 15.99
C PHE A 344 -11.63 -21.72 16.45
N LYS A 345 -11.23 -22.15 17.64
CA LYS A 345 -11.50 -23.49 18.18
C LYS A 345 -12.84 -23.60 18.91
N ASP A 346 -12.97 -22.86 20.02
CA ASP A 346 -14.16 -22.91 20.87
C ASP A 346 -15.05 -21.69 20.66
N VAL A 347 -14.52 -20.52 21.04
CA VAL A 347 -15.14 -19.22 20.89
C VAL A 347 -14.08 -18.21 20.47
N THR A 348 -14.44 -17.26 19.62
CA THR A 348 -13.64 -16.05 19.40
C THR A 348 -14.43 -14.83 19.84
N GLU A 349 -13.77 -13.97 20.61
CA GLU A 349 -14.31 -12.66 20.95
C GLU A 349 -13.84 -11.67 19.89
N VAL A 350 -14.81 -11.09 19.18
CA VAL A 350 -14.58 -10.16 18.08
C VAL A 350 -14.85 -8.75 18.56
N LYS A 351 -13.82 -7.91 18.44
CA LYS A 351 -13.92 -6.48 18.70
C LYS A 351 -13.92 -5.74 17.37
N ILE A 352 -14.95 -4.93 17.15
CA ILE A 352 -15.07 -4.07 15.96
C ILE A 352 -14.72 -2.64 16.37
N GLU A 353 -13.90 -1.96 15.56
CA GLU A 353 -13.52 -0.56 15.73
C GLU A 353 -13.76 0.21 14.41
N SER A 354 -13.75 1.53 14.48
CA SER A 354 -13.78 2.42 13.32
C SER A 354 -12.61 3.39 13.41
N PRO A 355 -11.95 3.71 12.27
CA PRO A 355 -10.96 4.79 12.24
C PRO A 355 -11.60 6.18 12.43
N GLN A 356 -12.90 6.29 12.19
CA GLN A 356 -13.68 7.53 12.38
C GLN A 356 -14.35 7.56 13.75
N LYS A 357 -14.23 8.69 14.45
CA LYS A 357 -14.91 8.92 15.74
C LYS A 357 -16.40 9.22 15.52
N GLU A 358 -17.18 9.07 16.58
CA GLU A 358 -18.62 9.46 16.61
C GLU A 358 -19.53 8.71 15.62
N VAL A 359 -19.07 7.61 15.04
CA VAL A 359 -19.90 6.74 14.19
C VAL A 359 -20.63 5.68 15.00
N THR A 360 -21.79 5.25 14.51
CA THR A 360 -22.48 4.06 15.03
C THR A 360 -22.14 2.86 14.16
N ILE A 361 -21.60 1.79 14.76
CA ILE A 361 -21.30 0.53 14.07
C ILE A 361 -22.51 -0.40 14.18
N TYR A 362 -22.86 -1.08 13.10
CA TYR A 362 -23.87 -2.12 13.03
C TYR A 362 -23.24 -3.43 12.57
N TYR A 363 -23.78 -4.55 13.06
CA TYR A 363 -23.37 -5.88 12.63
C TYR A 363 -24.54 -6.85 12.51
N ARG A 364 -24.37 -7.91 11.74
CA ARG A 364 -25.21 -9.12 11.78
C ARG A 364 -24.38 -10.37 11.60
N LEU A 365 -24.90 -11.48 12.08
CA LEU A 365 -24.37 -12.82 11.80
C LEU A 365 -25.31 -13.53 10.82
N ASP A 366 -24.74 -14.05 9.74
CA ASP A 366 -25.45 -14.71 8.65
C ASP A 366 -26.66 -13.89 8.16
N ALA A 367 -27.81 -14.53 7.96
CA ALA A 367 -29.03 -13.86 7.50
C ALA A 367 -29.83 -13.14 8.61
N GLY A 368 -29.22 -12.90 9.77
CA GLY A 368 -29.86 -12.18 10.89
C GLY A 368 -30.11 -10.69 10.59
N PRO A 369 -30.92 -10.00 11.41
CA PRO A 369 -31.07 -8.55 11.31
C PRO A 369 -29.80 -7.82 11.77
N PHE A 370 -29.52 -6.65 11.18
CA PHE A 370 -28.48 -5.76 11.70
C PHE A 370 -28.86 -5.22 13.07
N GLN A 371 -27.89 -5.23 13.98
CA GLN A 371 -28.01 -4.68 15.33
C GLN A 371 -26.84 -3.76 15.63
N LYS A 372 -27.08 -2.78 16.50
CA LYS A 372 -26.05 -1.82 16.92
C LYS A 372 -24.96 -2.53 17.73
N TYR A 373 -23.70 -2.31 17.36
CA TYR A 373 -22.54 -2.82 18.08
C TYR A 373 -22.24 -1.89 19.28
N THR A 374 -22.33 -2.44 20.48
CA THR A 374 -22.04 -1.71 21.74
C THR A 374 -20.95 -2.36 22.59
N GLN A 375 -20.66 -3.65 22.35
CA GLN A 375 -19.69 -4.44 23.09
C GLN A 375 -19.16 -5.58 22.20
N PRO A 376 -17.98 -6.15 22.52
CA PRO A 376 -17.43 -7.29 21.79
C PRO A 376 -18.42 -8.45 21.67
N ILE A 377 -18.41 -9.12 20.52
CA ILE A 377 -19.34 -10.22 20.20
C ILE A 377 -18.61 -11.56 20.33
N LYS A 378 -19.32 -12.59 20.78
CA LYS A 378 -18.77 -13.95 20.89
C LYS A 378 -19.30 -14.81 19.75
N ILE A 379 -18.39 -15.32 18.92
CA ILE A 379 -18.71 -16.25 17.83
C ILE A 379 -18.25 -17.65 18.26
N ASN A 380 -19.16 -18.63 18.25
CA ASN A 380 -18.92 -20.00 18.69
C ASN A 380 -19.25 -21.07 17.63
N SER A 381 -19.59 -20.66 16.42
CA SER A 381 -19.89 -21.49 15.24
C SER A 381 -19.37 -20.81 13.97
N THR A 382 -19.17 -21.58 12.91
CA THR A 382 -18.89 -21.02 11.59
C THR A 382 -20.04 -20.11 11.15
N CYS A 383 -19.74 -18.91 10.69
CA CYS A 383 -20.73 -17.91 10.25
C CYS A 383 -20.08 -16.82 9.39
N VAL A 384 -20.90 -16.00 8.74
CA VAL A 384 -20.47 -14.73 8.13
C VAL A 384 -20.84 -13.57 9.06
N LEU A 385 -19.86 -12.75 9.43
CA LEU A 385 -20.07 -11.49 10.12
C LEU A 385 -20.12 -10.36 9.08
N GLU A 386 -21.25 -9.65 9.00
CA GLU A 386 -21.37 -8.44 8.20
C GLU A 386 -21.38 -7.20 9.08
N THR A 387 -20.62 -6.17 8.70
CA THR A 387 -20.47 -4.92 9.47
C THR A 387 -20.53 -3.69 8.59
N TYR A 388 -21.17 -2.62 9.05
CA TYR A 388 -21.07 -1.28 8.46
C TYR A 388 -21.07 -0.21 9.55
N ALA A 389 -20.61 0.99 9.23
CA ALA A 389 -20.71 2.16 10.09
C ALA A 389 -21.69 3.18 9.49
N GLU A 390 -22.34 3.95 10.36
CA GLU A 390 -23.32 4.97 10.00
C GLU A 390 -23.04 6.27 10.75
N MET A 391 -23.12 7.39 10.04
CA MET A 391 -23.00 8.73 10.58
C MET A 391 -23.88 9.68 9.75
N ASN A 392 -24.70 10.51 10.40
CA ASN A 392 -25.58 11.47 9.71
C ASN A 392 -26.47 10.86 8.61
N SER A 393 -26.95 9.63 8.81
CA SER A 393 -27.74 8.84 7.83
C SER A 393 -26.96 8.31 6.62
N GLU A 394 -25.68 8.64 6.47
CA GLU A 394 -24.79 8.03 5.49
C GLU A 394 -24.21 6.73 6.05
N LYS A 395 -23.98 5.75 5.16
CA LYS A 395 -23.47 4.43 5.52
C LYS A 395 -22.16 4.15 4.80
N SER A 396 -21.23 3.53 5.51
CA SER A 396 -20.07 2.89 4.88
C SER A 396 -20.54 1.71 4.02
N PRO A 397 -19.70 1.24 3.08
CA PRO A 397 -19.84 -0.09 2.53
C PRO A 397 -19.99 -1.17 3.62
N THR A 398 -20.81 -2.18 3.34
CA THR A 398 -20.96 -3.35 4.22
C THR A 398 -19.83 -4.33 3.97
N MET A 399 -19.11 -4.68 5.03
CA MET A 399 -18.00 -5.63 5.00
C MET A 399 -18.44 -6.99 5.49
N ALA A 400 -18.24 -8.03 4.68
CA ALA A 400 -18.51 -9.42 5.04
C ALA A 400 -17.20 -10.13 5.40
N THR A 401 -17.18 -10.82 6.55
CA THR A 401 -16.03 -11.59 7.03
C THR A 401 -16.44 -13.01 7.38
N GLN A 402 -15.79 -13.99 6.76
CA GLN A 402 -16.00 -15.40 7.06
C GLN A 402 -15.28 -15.79 8.36
N PHE A 403 -16.01 -16.42 9.28
CA PHE A 403 -15.49 -17.04 10.49
C PHE A 403 -15.66 -18.56 10.41
N ASN A 404 -14.57 -19.29 10.63
CA ASN A 404 -14.50 -20.75 10.56
C ASN A 404 -14.19 -21.33 11.95
N LYS A 405 -15.07 -22.21 12.43
CA LYS A 405 -14.79 -23.02 13.61
C LYS A 405 -13.94 -24.23 13.21
N ILE A 406 -12.72 -24.32 13.74
CA ILE A 406 -11.78 -25.41 13.50
C ILE A 406 -11.82 -26.43 14.64
N ASP A 407 -11.34 -27.66 14.39
CA ASP A 407 -11.24 -28.69 15.44
C ASP A 407 -10.37 -28.18 16.61
N LYS A 408 -10.96 -28.12 17.80
CA LYS A 408 -10.32 -27.58 19.01
C LYS A 408 -9.08 -28.37 19.42
N ASP A 409 -9.03 -29.64 19.07
CA ASP A 409 -7.93 -30.52 19.44
C ASP A 409 -6.76 -30.39 18.46
N LEU A 410 -6.96 -29.75 17.30
CA LEU A 410 -5.96 -29.62 16.25
C LEU A 410 -4.98 -28.47 16.54
N SER A 411 -3.67 -28.71 16.47
CA SER A 411 -2.65 -27.66 16.51
C SER A 411 -1.52 -28.00 15.54
N VAL A 412 -0.84 -26.97 15.02
CA VAL A 412 0.31 -27.12 14.11
C VAL A 412 1.51 -26.41 14.70
N GLU A 413 2.68 -27.03 14.58
CA GLU A 413 3.98 -26.45 14.90
C GLU A 413 4.85 -26.50 13.63
N LEU A 414 5.27 -25.32 13.17
CA LEU A 414 6.12 -25.19 11.99
C LEU A 414 7.59 -25.29 12.43
N ARG A 415 8.29 -26.29 11.91
CA ARG A 415 9.74 -26.48 12.12
C ARG A 415 10.57 -25.73 11.09
N SER A 416 9.92 -25.17 10.08
CA SER A 416 10.50 -24.33 9.03
C SER A 416 9.96 -22.91 9.13
N GLN A 417 10.82 -21.92 8.87
CA GLN A 417 10.42 -20.51 8.83
C GLN A 417 9.90 -20.14 7.44
N TYR A 418 8.68 -19.62 7.38
CA TYR A 418 8.10 -19.02 6.17
C TYR A 418 8.58 -17.56 6.03
N ALA A 419 8.49 -17.03 4.81
CA ALA A 419 8.78 -15.61 4.54
C ALA A 419 7.58 -14.73 4.93
N ASN A 420 7.83 -13.55 5.49
CA ASN A 420 6.79 -12.75 6.13
C ASN A 420 5.74 -12.24 5.13
N GLU A 421 6.19 -11.88 3.93
CA GLU A 421 5.38 -11.47 2.79
C GLU A 421 4.43 -12.59 2.30
N TYR A 422 4.69 -13.84 2.70
CA TYR A 422 3.86 -15.03 2.45
C TYR A 422 3.55 -15.76 3.77
N SER A 423 3.02 -15.05 4.76
CA SER A 423 2.70 -15.64 6.07
C SER A 423 1.38 -16.42 6.09
N ALA A 424 0.46 -16.13 5.17
CA ALA A 424 -0.93 -16.60 5.17
C ALA A 424 -1.72 -16.34 6.47
N GLY A 425 -1.35 -15.32 7.24
CA GLY A 425 -1.94 -15.05 8.56
C GLY A 425 -1.27 -15.81 9.71
N GLY A 426 -0.13 -16.46 9.45
CA GLY A 426 0.79 -16.98 10.45
C GLY A 426 0.77 -18.50 10.62
N GLN A 427 1.21 -18.98 11.79
CA GLN A 427 1.48 -20.40 12.05
C GLN A 427 0.30 -21.34 11.75
N ASN A 428 -0.94 -20.92 12.03
CA ASN A 428 -2.12 -21.76 11.85
C ASN A 428 -2.64 -21.81 10.41
N ALA A 429 -2.04 -21.08 9.47
CA ALA A 429 -2.51 -20.99 8.09
C ALA A 429 -2.64 -22.34 7.38
N LEU A 430 -1.88 -23.36 7.81
CA LEU A 430 -1.96 -24.70 7.23
C LEU A 430 -3.14 -25.53 7.75
N ILE A 431 -3.90 -25.06 8.74
CA ILE A 431 -5.02 -25.80 9.36
C ILE A 431 -6.20 -24.89 9.71
N ASP A 432 -6.27 -23.70 9.11
CA ASP A 432 -7.28 -22.68 9.45
C ASP A 432 -8.56 -22.81 8.60
N GLY A 433 -8.57 -23.74 7.64
CA GLY A 433 -9.68 -23.99 6.73
C GLY A 433 -9.74 -22.98 5.59
N ILE A 434 -8.70 -22.19 5.37
CA ILE A 434 -8.69 -21.10 4.39
C ILE A 434 -7.73 -21.42 3.26
N GLN A 435 -8.27 -21.39 2.03
CA GLN A 435 -7.55 -21.82 0.85
C GLN A 435 -6.93 -20.65 0.08
N GLY A 436 -5.75 -20.88 -0.47
CA GLY A 436 -5.06 -19.98 -1.38
C GLY A 436 -5.73 -19.88 -2.74
N THR A 437 -5.54 -18.74 -3.41
CA THR A 437 -6.00 -18.54 -4.79
C THR A 437 -4.88 -18.87 -5.79
N LYS A 438 -5.13 -18.73 -7.10
CA LYS A 438 -4.04 -18.87 -8.09
C LYS A 438 -3.04 -17.72 -8.03
N ASP A 439 -3.41 -16.57 -7.46
CA ASP A 439 -2.50 -15.45 -7.32
C ASP A 439 -1.79 -15.54 -5.96
N PHE A 440 -0.50 -15.86 -6.00
CA PHE A 440 0.33 -16.01 -4.81
C PHE A 440 0.49 -14.72 -4.00
N ARG A 441 0.27 -13.56 -4.63
CA ARG A 441 0.43 -12.23 -4.05
C ARG A 441 -0.75 -11.84 -3.16
N THR A 442 -1.85 -12.59 -3.21
CA THR A 442 -3.09 -12.33 -2.44
C THR A 442 -2.98 -12.70 -0.95
N GLY A 443 -1.79 -13.08 -0.48
CA GLY A 443 -1.48 -13.25 0.94
C GLY A 443 -2.13 -14.46 1.62
N ALA A 444 -2.75 -15.39 0.86
CA ALA A 444 -3.36 -16.60 1.40
C ALA A 444 -2.44 -17.84 1.38
N TRP A 445 -1.21 -17.69 0.87
CA TRP A 445 -0.23 -18.77 0.76
C TRP A 445 0.90 -18.64 1.78
N GLN A 446 1.32 -19.78 2.34
CA GLN A 446 2.53 -19.82 3.16
C GLN A 446 3.74 -20.19 2.28
N GLY A 447 4.70 -19.26 2.17
CA GLY A 447 5.83 -19.36 1.25
C GLY A 447 7.15 -19.67 1.94
N TYR A 448 7.92 -20.61 1.38
CA TYR A 448 9.23 -21.03 1.89
C TYR A 448 10.32 -20.96 0.81
N TRP A 449 11.33 -20.11 1.00
CA TRP A 449 12.44 -19.93 0.06
C TRP A 449 13.58 -20.91 0.34
N GLY A 450 13.88 -21.79 -0.63
CA GLY A 450 15.02 -22.72 -0.57
C GLY A 450 15.02 -23.69 0.61
N LYS A 451 13.89 -23.86 1.30
CA LYS A 451 13.76 -24.66 2.52
C LYS A 451 12.61 -25.64 2.39
N ASP A 452 12.80 -26.84 2.94
CA ASP A 452 11.74 -27.83 3.09
C ASP A 452 10.63 -27.28 4.00
N VAL A 453 9.39 -27.64 3.73
CA VAL A 453 8.28 -27.37 4.64
C VAL A 453 8.17 -28.54 5.62
N ILE A 454 8.34 -28.26 6.91
CA ILE A 454 8.17 -29.25 7.97
C ILE A 454 7.11 -28.75 8.94
N ALA A 455 5.93 -29.38 8.89
CA ALA A 455 4.80 -29.06 9.76
C ALA A 455 4.42 -30.28 10.61
N GLU A 456 4.39 -30.11 11.92
CA GLU A 456 3.95 -31.13 12.88
C GLU A 456 2.57 -30.77 13.42
N ILE A 457 1.61 -31.65 13.21
CA ILE A 457 0.21 -31.46 13.58
C ILE A 457 -0.13 -32.42 14.71
N ASP A 458 -0.64 -31.88 15.82
CA ASP A 458 -1.22 -32.64 16.91
C ASP A 458 -2.75 -32.57 16.81
N ARG A 459 -3.40 -33.73 16.86
CA ARG A 459 -4.87 -33.88 16.79
C ARG A 459 -5.51 -33.96 18.19
N GLY A 460 -4.71 -33.74 19.25
CA GLY A 460 -5.05 -33.81 20.66
C GLY A 460 -5.14 -35.23 21.20
N ASP A 461 -5.90 -36.09 20.53
CA ASP A 461 -6.09 -37.49 20.88
C ASP A 461 -5.80 -38.44 19.72
N SER A 462 -5.53 -39.70 20.06
CA SER A 462 -5.37 -40.77 19.07
C SER A 462 -6.72 -41.12 18.43
N LYS A 463 -7.01 -40.51 17.28
CA LYS A 463 -8.26 -40.67 16.52
C LYS A 463 -8.02 -41.42 15.22
N LEU A 464 -9.06 -42.02 14.66
CA LEU A 464 -8.98 -42.65 13.34
C LEU A 464 -8.55 -41.61 12.29
N LEU A 465 -7.57 -41.97 11.44
CA LEU A 465 -7.10 -41.15 10.32
C LEU A 465 -7.35 -41.92 9.02
N LYS A 466 -8.16 -41.35 8.12
CA LYS A 466 -8.54 -41.90 6.82
C LYS A 466 -7.75 -41.26 5.68
N SER A 467 -7.66 -39.94 5.68
CA SER A 467 -7.08 -39.18 4.58
C SER A 467 -6.37 -37.93 5.08
N ILE A 468 -5.35 -37.53 4.34
CA ILE A 468 -4.74 -36.21 4.43
C ILE A 468 -4.74 -35.62 3.03
N SER A 469 -5.12 -34.36 2.86
CA SER A 469 -4.88 -33.63 1.62
C SER A 469 -4.19 -32.31 1.86
N ILE A 470 -3.33 -31.93 0.91
CA ILE A 470 -2.46 -30.76 1.02
C ILE A 470 -2.42 -30.08 -0.33
N ASN A 471 -2.57 -28.77 -0.36
CA ASN A 471 -2.53 -27.97 -1.56
C ASN A 471 -1.13 -27.35 -1.75
N PHE A 472 -0.70 -27.26 -3.01
CA PHE A 472 0.52 -26.57 -3.40
C PHE A 472 0.26 -25.71 -4.63
N LEU A 473 0.87 -24.54 -4.67
CA LEU A 473 0.88 -23.69 -5.86
C LEU A 473 2.10 -23.99 -6.73
N GLN A 474 1.93 -23.86 -8.04
CA GLN A 474 3.01 -23.71 -9.00
C GLN A 474 2.79 -22.43 -9.79
N ASP A 475 3.85 -21.64 -9.90
CA ASP A 475 4.03 -20.56 -10.86
C ASP A 475 5.52 -20.49 -11.17
N GLN A 476 5.95 -21.24 -12.18
CA GLN A 476 7.38 -21.46 -12.41
C GLN A 476 8.09 -20.18 -12.81
N ARG A 477 7.42 -19.25 -13.51
CA ARG A 477 8.00 -17.95 -13.89
C ARG A 477 8.30 -17.09 -12.67
N SER A 478 7.50 -17.24 -11.62
CA SER A 478 7.71 -16.60 -10.32
C SER A 478 8.50 -17.49 -9.35
N TRP A 479 9.34 -18.41 -9.84
CA TRP A 479 10.19 -19.28 -9.01
C TRP A 479 9.42 -20.24 -8.08
N ILE A 480 8.11 -20.39 -8.23
CA ILE A 480 7.26 -21.23 -7.37
C ILE A 480 7.11 -22.63 -8.00
N PHE A 481 7.70 -23.62 -7.36
CA PHE A 481 7.69 -25.01 -7.83
C PHE A 481 6.95 -25.92 -6.85
N TYR A 482 6.31 -26.96 -7.39
CA TYR A 482 5.87 -28.07 -6.56
C TYR A 482 7.07 -28.69 -5.81
N PRO A 483 6.87 -29.21 -4.58
CA PRO A 483 7.92 -29.94 -3.89
C PRO A 483 8.33 -31.18 -4.69
N LYS A 484 9.61 -31.57 -4.63
CA LYS A 484 10.12 -32.81 -5.26
C LYS A 484 9.37 -34.04 -4.79
N LYS A 485 9.03 -34.05 -3.50
CA LYS A 485 8.24 -35.09 -2.87
C LYS A 485 7.60 -34.58 -1.60
N VAL A 486 6.49 -35.21 -1.23
CA VAL A 486 5.80 -34.95 0.02
C VAL A 486 5.71 -36.25 0.81
N GLN A 487 6.18 -36.20 2.05
CA GLN A 487 6.21 -37.32 2.98
C GLN A 487 5.27 -37.07 4.14
N ILE A 488 4.47 -38.08 4.46
CA ILE A 488 3.55 -38.08 5.58
C ILE A 488 4.05 -39.07 6.63
N PHE A 489 4.46 -38.56 7.77
CA PHE A 489 4.79 -39.34 8.95
C PHE A 489 3.63 -39.31 9.94
N VAL A 490 3.43 -40.41 10.65
CA VAL A 490 2.38 -40.54 11.67
C VAL A 490 2.96 -41.08 12.97
N ALA A 491 2.40 -40.67 14.10
CA ALA A 491 2.73 -41.21 15.42
C ALA A 491 1.49 -41.32 16.31
N GLY A 492 1.54 -42.27 17.26
CA GLY A 492 0.62 -42.29 18.40
C GLY A 492 1.12 -41.38 19.54
N ALA A 493 0.54 -41.52 20.73
CA ALA A 493 0.84 -40.68 21.90
C ALA A 493 2.32 -40.59 22.30
N ASN A 494 3.13 -41.59 21.96
CA ASN A 494 4.57 -41.61 22.26
C ASN A 494 5.44 -40.73 21.34
N LYS A 495 4.85 -39.98 20.40
CA LYS A 495 5.53 -39.11 19.40
C LYS A 495 6.62 -39.81 18.57
N LYS A 496 6.62 -41.15 18.48
CA LYS A 496 7.57 -41.88 17.62
C LYS A 496 7.07 -41.90 16.18
N PHE A 497 7.44 -40.87 15.43
CA PHE A 497 7.08 -40.72 14.01
C PHE A 497 7.61 -41.87 13.14
N ARG A 498 6.73 -42.41 12.30
CA ARG A 498 7.06 -43.38 11.25
C ARG A 498 6.50 -42.92 9.93
N LEU A 499 7.25 -43.13 8.85
CA LEU A 499 6.78 -42.83 7.50
C LEU A 499 5.55 -43.68 7.19
N SER A 500 4.46 -43.03 6.81
CA SER A 500 3.18 -43.66 6.45
C SER A 500 2.99 -43.70 4.94
N LYS A 501 3.19 -42.55 4.28
CA LYS A 501 3.05 -42.39 2.83
C LYS A 501 4.08 -41.40 2.30
N GLU A 502 4.43 -41.56 1.03
CA GLU A 502 5.27 -40.65 0.27
C GLU A 502 4.68 -40.52 -1.14
N ARG A 503 4.80 -39.34 -1.74
CA ARG A 503 4.50 -39.10 -3.15
C ARG A 503 5.56 -38.18 -3.75
N SER A 504 6.23 -38.66 -4.79
CA SER A 504 7.11 -37.84 -5.62
C SER A 504 6.31 -37.07 -6.66
N ILE A 505 6.80 -35.88 -7.02
CA ILE A 505 6.20 -35.03 -8.05
C ILE A 505 7.30 -34.73 -9.06
N ASN A 506 7.02 -34.91 -10.35
CA ASN A 506 7.92 -34.46 -11.39
C ASN A 506 7.80 -32.94 -11.59
N ALA A 507 8.35 -32.19 -10.65
CA ALA A 507 8.27 -30.72 -10.61
C ALA A 507 9.24 -30.02 -11.57
N ALA A 508 10.17 -30.76 -12.19
CA ALA A 508 11.18 -30.21 -13.10
C ALA A 508 10.69 -29.98 -14.53
N LEU A 509 9.52 -30.53 -14.88
CA LEU A 509 8.90 -30.32 -16.19
C LEU A 509 8.50 -28.86 -16.31
N LYS A 510 8.98 -28.21 -17.38
CA LYS A 510 8.61 -26.85 -17.70
C LYS A 510 7.11 -26.78 -17.97
N ASP A 511 6.43 -25.91 -17.25
CA ASP A 511 5.02 -25.62 -17.36
C ASP A 511 4.80 -24.15 -17.00
N ASP A 512 4.37 -23.37 -17.98
CA ASP A 512 4.17 -21.93 -17.85
C ASP A 512 2.79 -21.60 -17.23
N GLN A 513 1.97 -22.60 -16.89
CA GLN A 513 0.65 -22.37 -16.27
C GLN A 513 0.72 -22.30 -14.74
N THR A 514 0.08 -21.26 -14.20
CA THR A 514 -0.20 -21.16 -12.77
C THR A 514 -1.29 -22.14 -12.37
N ALA A 515 -0.98 -23.05 -11.45
CA ALA A 515 -1.87 -24.14 -11.07
C ALA A 515 -1.77 -24.50 -9.59
N ILE A 516 -2.90 -24.86 -9.00
CA ILE A 516 -2.99 -25.45 -7.67
C ILE A 516 -3.10 -26.96 -7.82
N LYS A 517 -2.28 -27.71 -7.08
CA LYS A 517 -2.31 -29.16 -7.02
C LYS A 517 -2.60 -29.65 -5.62
N THR A 518 -3.72 -30.34 -5.45
CA THR A 518 -4.06 -31.04 -4.21
C THR A 518 -3.50 -32.46 -4.22
N LEU A 519 -2.66 -32.79 -3.24
CA LEU A 519 -2.16 -34.15 -3.04
C LEU A 519 -3.00 -34.87 -1.98
N HIS A 520 -3.67 -35.95 -2.37
CA HIS A 520 -4.45 -36.79 -1.46
C HIS A 520 -3.68 -38.04 -1.02
N PHE A 521 -3.60 -38.27 0.29
CA PHE A 521 -2.94 -39.43 0.91
C PHE A 521 -3.96 -40.25 1.71
N ASN A 522 -4.28 -41.45 1.22
CA ASN A 522 -5.13 -42.39 1.97
C ASN A 522 -4.30 -43.09 3.06
N ILE A 523 -4.65 -42.84 4.32
CA ILE A 523 -4.07 -43.47 5.50
C ILE A 523 -5.04 -44.58 5.90
N ASN A 524 -4.57 -45.83 5.98
CA ASN A 524 -5.40 -47.03 6.11
C ASN A 524 -6.15 -47.14 7.47
N LYS A 525 -6.96 -46.14 7.86
CA LYS A 525 -7.82 -46.10 9.05
C LYS A 525 -7.09 -46.55 10.31
N ARG A 526 -6.05 -45.80 10.71
CA ARG A 526 -5.26 -46.07 11.92
C ARG A 526 -5.52 -45.00 12.98
N ASN A 527 -5.44 -45.38 14.26
CA ASN A 527 -5.50 -44.43 15.37
C ASN A 527 -4.16 -43.68 15.45
N ILE A 528 -4.17 -42.41 15.08
CA ILE A 528 -3.01 -41.54 14.98
C ILE A 528 -3.31 -40.26 15.76
N GLN A 529 -2.34 -39.80 16.54
CA GLN A 529 -2.43 -38.52 17.26
C GLN A 529 -1.63 -37.44 16.54
N TYR A 530 -0.39 -37.75 16.14
CA TYR A 530 0.50 -36.78 15.51
C TYR A 530 0.71 -37.09 14.03
N ILE A 531 0.69 -36.05 13.22
CA ILE A 531 1.04 -36.09 11.79
C ILE A 531 2.24 -35.17 11.60
N LYS A 532 3.22 -35.59 10.81
CA LYS A 532 4.28 -34.70 10.35
C LYS A 532 4.32 -34.72 8.84
N VAL A 533 4.16 -33.54 8.25
CA VAL A 533 4.28 -33.31 6.81
C VAL A 533 5.69 -32.80 6.53
N VAL A 534 6.38 -33.44 5.60
CA VAL A 534 7.65 -32.95 5.05
C VAL A 534 7.49 -32.78 3.55
N ALA A 535 7.38 -31.54 3.08
CA ALA A 535 7.41 -31.22 1.65
C ALA A 535 8.85 -30.81 1.29
N VAL A 536 9.53 -31.66 0.54
CA VAL A 536 10.93 -31.45 0.16
C VAL A 536 11.00 -30.41 -0.95
N ASN A 537 11.67 -29.30 -0.68
CA ASN A 537 11.80 -28.18 -1.60
C ASN A 537 12.44 -28.63 -2.93
N PHE A 538 12.08 -27.96 -4.01
CA PHE A 538 12.64 -28.26 -5.31
C PHE A 538 14.17 -28.04 -5.36
N GLY A 539 14.69 -27.10 -4.57
CA GLY A 539 16.09 -26.70 -4.51
C GLY A 539 16.41 -25.68 -5.60
N LYS A 540 17.62 -25.75 -6.15
CA LYS A 540 18.06 -24.89 -7.24
C LYS A 540 17.18 -25.03 -8.48
N LEU A 541 16.95 -23.91 -9.14
CA LEU A 541 16.10 -23.83 -10.34
C LEU A 541 16.68 -24.68 -11.49
N PRO A 542 15.83 -25.25 -12.36
CA PRO A 542 16.29 -25.97 -13.54
C PRO A 542 17.07 -25.07 -14.49
N THR A 543 18.00 -25.65 -15.27
CA THR A 543 18.85 -24.90 -16.22
C THR A 543 18.08 -24.12 -17.29
N TRP A 544 16.83 -24.49 -17.57
CA TRP A 544 15.97 -23.77 -18.52
C TRP A 544 15.30 -22.53 -17.91
N HIS A 545 15.32 -22.37 -16.59
CA HIS A 545 14.65 -21.27 -15.90
C HIS A 545 15.53 -20.00 -15.93
N PRO A 546 14.98 -18.81 -16.22
CA PRO A 546 15.77 -17.58 -16.33
C PRO A 546 16.60 -17.23 -15.09
N GLY A 547 16.12 -17.58 -13.89
CA GLY A 547 16.83 -17.37 -12.63
C GLY A 547 17.93 -18.40 -12.29
N ALA A 548 18.18 -19.39 -13.16
CA ALA A 548 19.26 -20.34 -12.95
C ALA A 548 20.63 -19.72 -13.31
N PRO A 549 21.76 -20.16 -12.71
CA PRO A 549 21.88 -21.27 -11.76
C PRO A 549 21.71 -20.88 -10.29
N GLU A 550 21.65 -19.59 -9.97
CA GLU A 550 21.83 -19.13 -8.58
C GLU A 550 20.54 -19.20 -7.75
N GLY A 551 19.37 -19.01 -8.37
CA GLY A 551 18.11 -18.96 -7.65
C GLY A 551 17.68 -20.30 -7.06
N ASP A 552 17.10 -20.24 -5.86
CA ASP A 552 16.38 -21.35 -5.24
C ASP A 552 14.89 -21.28 -5.61
N ALA A 553 14.18 -22.39 -5.45
CA ALA A 553 12.75 -22.44 -5.66
C ALA A 553 11.98 -22.08 -4.37
N TRP A 554 10.88 -21.36 -4.54
CA TRP A 554 9.83 -21.25 -3.55
C TRP A 554 9.02 -22.55 -3.47
N THR A 555 8.61 -22.93 -2.26
CA THR A 555 7.52 -23.88 -2.03
C THR A 555 6.36 -23.15 -1.39
N PHE A 556 5.22 -23.13 -2.09
CA PHE A 556 3.98 -22.53 -1.61
C PHE A 556 3.01 -23.64 -1.23
N ILE A 557 2.57 -23.62 0.02
CA ILE A 557 1.70 -24.62 0.62
C ILE A 557 0.54 -23.91 1.34
N ASP A 558 -0.65 -24.49 1.21
CA ASP A 558 -1.82 -24.13 1.99
C ASP A 558 -2.59 -25.38 2.39
N GLU A 559 -3.39 -25.22 3.43
CA GLU A 559 -4.47 -26.11 3.85
C GLU A 559 -4.17 -27.63 3.86
N ILE A 560 -3.76 -28.12 5.04
CA ILE A 560 -3.61 -29.53 5.38
C ILE A 560 -4.93 -30.04 5.99
N ASN A 561 -5.79 -30.57 5.12
CA ASN A 561 -7.05 -31.19 5.54
C ASN A 561 -6.81 -32.60 6.10
N ILE A 562 -7.51 -32.93 7.20
CA ILE A 562 -7.39 -34.21 7.90
C ILE A 562 -8.78 -34.81 8.12
N GLU A 563 -9.00 -36.04 7.63
CA GLU A 563 -10.30 -36.75 7.68
C GLU A 563 -10.23 -38.13 8.35
#